data_AF-A0A518GAN3-F1
#
_entry.id   AF-A0A518GAN3-F1
#
_cell.length_a   1.000
_cell.length_b   1.000
_cell.length_c   1.000
_cell.angle_alpha   90.00
_cell.angle_beta   90.00
_cell.angle_gamma   90.00
#
_symmetry.space_group_name_H-M   'P 1'
#
loop_
_entity.id
_entity.type
_entity.pdbx_description
1 polymer ?
#
loop_
_entity_poly.entity_id
_entity_poly.type
_entity_poly.pdbx_seq_one_letter_code
_entity_poly.pdbx_strand_id
1 'polypeptide(L)'
;MNEHLGSPPVENLSPVDNYLHGSWEALGQGAPMLVALAQLCSEAWVLHRRSSGGAPDDSPLGAVTTSELEPESLAILYAARERGIIEVRAVNSAFDAAARLLAVYVELDEERTIAFRDAKSPEVTLRFLAGFRNLCERGLILHHIFRDFSLSPHAFEIARTISKTDVQVYLDMATEFGLHD
;
A
#
# COMPACT_ATOMS: atom_id res chain seq x y z
N MET A 1 21.58 46.63 -5.85
CA MET A 1 20.11 46.68 -5.71
C MET A 1 19.57 46.32 -7.07
N ASN A 2 19.26 45.04 -7.30
CA ASN A 2 18.62 44.53 -8.51
C ASN A 2 17.63 43.45 -8.09
N GLU A 3 16.51 43.44 -8.79
CA GLU A 3 15.20 43.03 -8.33
C GLU A 3 15.04 41.52 -8.11
N HIS A 4 14.27 41.17 -7.08
CA HIS A 4 13.61 39.89 -6.93
C HIS A 4 12.73 39.64 -8.17
N LEU A 5 13.15 38.72 -9.03
CA LEU A 5 12.24 38.03 -9.94
C LEU A 5 11.38 37.08 -9.09
N GLY A 6 10.30 37.61 -8.51
CA GLY A 6 9.21 36.79 -8.01
C GLY A 6 8.60 36.06 -9.20
N SER A 7 8.56 34.72 -9.13
CA SER A 7 7.83 33.91 -10.10
C SER A 7 6.37 34.41 -10.20
N PRO A 8 5.80 34.54 -11.40
CA PRO A 8 4.44 35.03 -11.54
C PRO A 8 3.44 34.05 -10.90
N PRO A 9 2.31 34.54 -10.37
CA PRO A 9 1.28 33.69 -9.78
C PRO A 9 0.65 32.78 -10.85
N VAL A 10 0.39 31.53 -10.48
CA VAL A 10 -0.07 30.41 -11.34
C VAL A 10 -1.56 30.56 -11.74
N GLU A 11 -2.05 31.77 -11.97
CA GLU A 11 -3.49 32.04 -12.05
C GLU A 11 -4.11 31.96 -13.46
N ASN A 12 -3.36 31.66 -14.53
CA ASN A 12 -3.92 31.56 -15.88
C ASN A 12 -3.18 30.57 -16.79
N LEU A 13 -3.12 29.30 -16.38
CA LEU A 13 -2.69 28.23 -17.27
C LEU A 13 -3.79 27.93 -18.29
N SER A 14 -3.41 27.67 -19.55
CA SER A 14 -4.37 27.22 -20.57
C SER A 14 -5.00 25.88 -20.16
N PRO A 15 -6.16 25.48 -20.69
CA PRO A 15 -6.77 24.18 -20.36
C PRO A 15 -5.83 22.99 -20.58
N VAL A 16 -4.94 23.08 -21.59
CA VAL A 16 -3.92 22.07 -21.87
C VAL A 16 -2.83 22.09 -20.79
N ASP A 17 -2.38 23.27 -20.38
CA ASP A 17 -1.37 23.41 -19.32
C ASP A 17 -1.92 22.94 -17.96
N ASN A 18 -3.19 23.21 -17.66
CA ASN A 18 -3.87 22.68 -16.47
C ASN A 18 -3.93 21.15 -16.48
N TYR A 19 -4.26 20.55 -17.63
CA TYR A 19 -4.30 19.10 -17.77
C TYR A 19 -2.91 18.48 -17.63
N LEU A 20 -1.89 19.08 -18.24
CA LEU A 20 -0.51 18.60 -18.14
C LEU A 20 0.05 18.77 -16.72
N HIS A 21 -0.24 19.90 -16.06
CA HIS A 21 0.15 20.15 -14.67
C HIS A 21 -0.49 19.12 -13.73
N GLY A 22 -1.80 18.92 -13.80
CA GLY A 22 -2.48 17.91 -13.00
C GLY A 22 -1.99 16.49 -13.29
N SER A 23 -1.69 16.18 -14.55
CA SER A 23 -1.10 14.88 -14.93
C SER A 23 0.31 14.70 -14.36
N TRP A 24 1.12 15.75 -14.35
CA TRP A 24 2.47 15.73 -13.79
C TRP A 24 2.47 15.60 -12.26
N GLU A 25 1.60 16.34 -11.57
CA GLU A 25 1.41 16.19 -10.13
C GLU A 25 0.94 14.78 -9.77
N ALA A 26 -0.01 14.22 -10.52
CA ALA A 26 -0.46 12.84 -10.32
C ALA A 26 0.69 11.82 -10.47
N LEU A 27 1.56 12.00 -11.47
CA LEU A 27 2.77 11.19 -11.63
C LEU A 27 3.69 11.31 -10.41
N GLY A 28 3.93 12.54 -9.94
CA GLY A 28 4.76 12.80 -8.76
C GLY A 28 4.22 12.20 -7.47
N GLN A 29 2.91 11.94 -7.37
CA GLN A 29 2.26 11.29 -6.23
C GLN A 29 2.12 9.77 -6.39
N GLY A 30 2.67 9.18 -7.46
CA GLY A 30 2.61 7.74 -7.70
C GLY A 30 1.25 7.24 -8.20
N ALA A 31 0.40 8.11 -8.73
CA ALA A 31 -0.95 7.76 -9.17
C ALA A 31 -1.02 6.55 -10.13
N PRO A 32 -0.11 6.34 -11.11
CA PRO A 32 -0.19 5.17 -11.98
C PRO A 32 -0.10 3.84 -11.22
N MET A 33 0.76 3.76 -10.21
CA MET A 33 0.91 2.55 -9.38
C MET A 33 -0.31 2.35 -8.49
N LEU A 34 -0.84 3.44 -7.90
CA LEU A 34 -2.06 3.37 -7.08
C LEU A 34 -3.27 2.92 -7.90
N VAL A 35 -3.42 3.41 -9.13
CA VAL A 35 -4.47 2.97 -10.07
C VAL A 35 -4.31 1.49 -10.40
N ALA A 36 -3.09 1.03 -10.68
CA ALA A 36 -2.85 -0.39 -10.96
C ALA A 36 -3.19 -1.30 -9.77
N LEU A 37 -2.81 -0.90 -8.54
CA LEU A 37 -3.16 -1.63 -7.32
C LEU A 37 -4.67 -1.64 -7.08
N ALA A 38 -5.34 -0.50 -7.27
CA ALA A 38 -6.79 -0.39 -7.15
C ALA A 38 -7.54 -1.28 -8.15
N GLN A 39 -7.04 -1.37 -9.39
CA GLN A 39 -7.56 -2.27 -10.42
C GLN A 39 -7.39 -3.73 -10.01
N LEU A 40 -6.21 -4.13 -9.53
CA LEU A 40 -5.96 -5.49 -9.03
C LEU A 40 -6.92 -5.85 -7.88
N CYS A 41 -7.09 -4.97 -6.89
CA CYS A 41 -8.06 -5.20 -5.80
C CYS A 41 -9.49 -5.36 -6.34
N SER A 42 -9.90 -4.51 -7.28
CA SER A 42 -11.25 -4.52 -7.84
C SER A 42 -11.54 -5.78 -8.64
N GLU A 43 -10.59 -6.20 -9.49
CA GLU A 43 -10.69 -7.44 -10.27
C GLU A 43 -10.75 -8.65 -9.35
N ALA A 44 -9.84 -8.73 -8.38
CA ALA A 44 -9.82 -9.82 -7.41
C ALA A 44 -11.15 -9.89 -6.64
N TRP A 45 -11.65 -8.77 -6.13
CA TRP A 45 -12.92 -8.72 -5.38
C TRP A 45 -14.13 -9.22 -6.19
N VAL A 46 -14.23 -8.82 -7.46
CA VAL A 46 -15.33 -9.24 -8.35
C VAL A 46 -15.20 -10.70 -8.76
N LEU A 47 -13.99 -11.15 -9.11
CA LEU A 47 -13.74 -12.50 -9.61
C LEU A 47 -13.83 -13.56 -8.50
N HIS A 48 -13.34 -13.25 -7.30
CA HIS A 48 -13.43 -14.16 -6.15
C HIS A 48 -14.89 -14.53 -5.86
N ARG A 49 -15.80 -13.53 -5.95
CA ARG A 49 -17.24 -13.74 -5.74
C ARG A 49 -17.90 -14.62 -6.80
N ARG A 50 -17.35 -14.67 -8.03
CA ARG A 50 -17.86 -15.50 -9.13
C ARG A 50 -17.40 -16.95 -9.02
N SER A 51 -16.20 -17.19 -8.50
CA SER A 51 -15.69 -18.54 -8.22
C SER A 51 -16.36 -19.20 -7.01
N SER A 52 -16.92 -18.42 -6.10
CA SER A 52 -17.70 -18.92 -4.93
C SER A 52 -19.20 -19.12 -5.22
N GLY A 53 -19.63 -18.99 -6.49
CA GLY A 53 -21.02 -19.07 -6.89
C GLY A 53 -21.45 -20.45 -7.38
N GLY A 54 -21.86 -21.34 -6.46
CA GLY A 54 -22.81 -22.40 -6.79
C GLY A 54 -22.47 -23.84 -6.40
N ALA A 55 -22.17 -24.13 -5.12
CA ALA A 55 -22.54 -25.36 -4.39
C ALA A 55 -21.84 -25.36 -3.01
N PRO A 56 -22.48 -25.86 -1.94
CA PRO A 56 -21.82 -26.11 -0.66
C PRO A 56 -21.08 -27.45 -0.72
N ASP A 57 -20.12 -27.58 -1.64
CA ASP A 57 -19.19 -28.72 -1.66
C ASP A 57 -17.84 -28.23 -1.13
N ASP A 58 -17.33 -28.95 -0.13
CA ASP A 58 -16.48 -28.51 0.98
C ASP A 58 -15.01 -28.28 0.62
N SER A 59 -14.73 -27.66 -0.52
CA SER A 59 -13.39 -27.15 -0.81
C SER A 59 -13.46 -25.88 -1.66
N PRO A 60 -13.26 -24.69 -1.06
CA PRO A 60 -13.15 -23.48 -1.87
C PRO A 60 -11.95 -23.67 -2.79
N LEU A 61 -12.05 -23.19 -4.04
CA LEU A 61 -10.87 -22.94 -4.88
C LEU A 61 -9.78 -22.31 -3.99
N GLY A 62 -8.73 -23.11 -3.74
CA GLY A 62 -7.67 -22.97 -2.74
C GLY A 62 -7.82 -21.79 -1.77
N ALA A 63 -8.40 -22.02 -0.59
CA ALA A 63 -8.30 -21.06 0.51
C ALA A 63 -6.85 -20.60 0.61
N VAL A 64 -6.57 -19.32 0.35
CA VAL A 64 -5.20 -18.80 0.35
C VAL A 64 -4.60 -19.13 1.70
N THR A 65 -3.65 -20.07 1.70
CA THR A 65 -2.99 -20.49 2.93
C THR A 65 -1.79 -19.59 3.17
N THR A 66 -1.40 -19.44 4.43
CA THR A 66 -0.20 -18.69 4.79
C THR A 66 1.07 -19.23 4.12
N SER A 67 1.11 -20.53 3.78
CA SER A 67 2.23 -21.15 3.06
C SER A 67 2.40 -20.71 1.61
N GLU A 68 1.38 -20.10 1.01
CA GLU A 68 1.44 -19.60 -0.37
C GLU A 68 1.84 -18.13 -0.48
N LEU A 69 1.95 -17.43 0.66
CA LEU A 69 2.26 -16.01 0.72
C LEU A 69 3.75 -15.78 0.96
N GLU A 70 4.29 -14.75 0.34
CA GLU A 70 5.65 -14.32 0.62
C GLU A 70 5.76 -13.77 2.06
N PRO A 71 6.95 -13.83 2.68
CA PRO A 71 7.11 -13.37 4.05
C PRO A 71 6.75 -11.88 4.28
N GLU A 72 6.98 -11.01 3.29
CA GLU A 72 6.59 -9.60 3.33
C GLU A 72 5.07 -9.44 3.35
N SER A 73 4.37 -10.24 2.55
CA SER A 73 2.91 -10.30 2.50
C SER A 73 2.35 -10.73 3.86
N LEU A 74 2.96 -11.75 4.48
CA LEU A 74 2.60 -12.22 5.82
C LEU A 74 2.86 -11.15 6.89
N ALA A 75 3.98 -10.44 6.81
CA ALA A 75 4.30 -9.36 7.75
C ALA A 75 3.32 -8.19 7.65
N ILE A 76 2.90 -7.80 6.44
CA ILE A 76 1.85 -6.78 6.22
C ILE A 76 0.53 -7.24 6.83
N LEU A 77 0.09 -8.47 6.54
CA LEU A 77 -1.14 -9.02 7.11
C LEU A 77 -1.09 -9.05 8.65
N TYR A 78 0.01 -9.54 9.21
CA TYR A 78 0.19 -9.61 10.66
C TYR A 78 0.18 -8.22 11.30
N ALA A 79 0.84 -7.24 10.70
CA ALA A 79 0.86 -5.86 11.19
C ALA A 79 -0.54 -5.22 11.15
N ALA A 80 -1.29 -5.46 10.08
CA ALA A 80 -2.62 -4.89 9.88
C ALA A 80 -3.73 -5.66 10.63
N ARG A 81 -3.43 -6.74 11.36
CA ARG A 81 -4.44 -7.70 11.83
C ARG A 81 -5.51 -7.12 12.77
N GLU A 82 -5.20 -6.03 13.49
CA GLU A 82 -6.09 -5.45 14.49
C GLU A 82 -7.03 -4.41 13.86
N ARG A 83 -6.46 -3.47 13.08
CA ARG A 83 -7.19 -2.33 12.49
C ARG A 83 -7.55 -2.54 11.03
N GLY A 84 -6.71 -3.28 10.31
CA GLY A 84 -6.84 -3.55 8.89
C GLY A 84 -6.57 -2.37 7.98
N ILE A 85 -6.04 -1.24 8.47
CA ILE A 85 -5.84 -0.01 7.68
C ILE A 85 -4.43 0.02 7.11
N ILE A 86 -4.34 0.24 5.79
CA ILE A 86 -3.08 0.27 5.05
C ILE A 86 -3.09 1.48 4.10
N GLU A 87 -1.99 2.22 4.06
CA GLU A 87 -1.78 3.35 3.15
C GLU A 87 -0.57 3.06 2.25
N VAL A 88 -0.67 3.37 0.95
CA VAL A 88 0.48 3.31 0.03
C VAL A 88 0.84 4.71 -0.44
N ARG A 89 2.02 5.20 -0.05
CA ARG A 89 2.45 6.56 -0.43
C ARG A 89 3.96 6.72 -0.55
N ALA A 90 4.35 7.75 -1.29
CA ALA A 90 5.71 8.25 -1.37
C ALA A 90 5.91 9.40 -0.36
N VAL A 91 7.16 9.71 -0.02
CA VAL A 91 7.51 10.93 0.72
C VAL A 91 8.27 11.87 -0.21
N ASN A 92 7.50 12.74 -0.87
CA ASN A 92 8.00 13.62 -1.92
C ASN A 92 8.94 14.72 -1.41
N SER A 93 8.93 15.01 -0.11
CA SER A 93 9.83 15.97 0.53
C SER A 93 11.21 15.38 0.88
N ALA A 94 11.42 14.07 0.75
CA ALA A 94 12.69 13.46 1.12
C ALA A 94 13.82 13.92 0.19
N PHE A 95 15.01 14.20 0.72
CA PHE A 95 16.17 14.57 -0.10
C PHE A 95 16.73 13.37 -0.87
N ASP A 96 16.79 12.21 -0.21
CA ASP A 96 17.25 10.95 -0.80
C ASP A 96 16.17 10.36 -1.72
N ALA A 97 16.55 10.04 -2.96
CA ALA A 97 15.66 9.43 -3.94
C ALA A 97 15.12 8.07 -3.47
N ALA A 98 15.91 7.28 -2.74
CA ALA A 98 15.49 6.00 -2.18
C ALA A 98 14.33 6.17 -1.18
N ALA A 99 14.34 7.26 -0.40
CA ALA A 99 13.30 7.57 0.56
C ALA A 99 12.00 8.09 -0.08
N ARG A 100 12.03 8.45 -1.37
CA ARG A 100 10.86 8.89 -2.15
C ARG A 100 10.06 7.75 -2.77
N LEU A 101 10.55 6.51 -2.69
CA LEU A 101 9.81 5.37 -3.23
C LEU A 101 8.44 5.21 -2.55
N LEU A 102 7.46 4.69 -3.29
CA LEU A 102 6.20 4.25 -2.70
C LEU A 102 6.48 3.17 -1.65
N ALA A 103 5.93 3.34 -0.47
CA ALA A 103 6.06 2.40 0.63
C ALA A 103 4.69 2.05 1.22
N VAL A 104 4.63 0.91 1.89
CA VAL A 104 3.43 0.40 2.56
C VAL A 104 3.46 0.86 4.01
N TYR A 105 2.43 1.58 4.42
CA TYR A 105 2.21 2.06 5.78
C TYR A 105 1.05 1.27 6.38
N VAL A 106 1.19 0.84 7.62
CA VAL A 106 0.19 0.01 8.31
C VAL A 106 -0.11 0.61 9.67
N GLU A 107 -1.40 0.86 9.92
CA GLU A 107 -1.89 1.30 11.22
C GLU A 107 -1.93 0.09 12.17
N LEU A 108 -1.15 0.15 13.24
CA LEU A 108 -1.12 -0.91 14.27
C LEU A 108 -2.26 -0.72 15.27
N ASP A 109 -2.51 0.53 15.65
CA ASP A 109 -3.60 0.99 16.51
C ASP A 109 -3.89 2.48 16.23
N GLU A 110 -4.75 3.10 17.05
CA GLU A 110 -5.19 4.50 16.86
C GLU A 110 -4.05 5.54 16.90
N GLU A 111 -2.87 5.19 17.43
CA GLU A 111 -1.77 6.14 17.64
C GLU A 111 -0.51 5.77 16.87
N ARG A 112 -0.37 4.51 16.43
CA ARG A 112 0.88 3.98 15.89
C ARG A 112 0.73 3.48 14.47
N THR A 113 1.60 3.96 13.59
CA THR A 113 1.75 3.50 12.21
C THR A 113 3.17 3.02 11.99
N ILE A 114 3.35 1.91 11.28
CA ILE A 114 4.68 1.51 10.80
C ILE A 114 4.76 1.69 9.29
N ALA A 115 5.94 1.95 8.76
CA ALA A 115 6.19 1.94 7.32
C ALA A 115 7.28 0.93 6.97
N PHE A 116 6.99 0.07 6.00
CA PHE A 116 7.97 -0.82 5.40
C PHE A 116 8.78 -0.06 4.36
N ARG A 117 9.78 0.67 4.85
CA ARG A 117 10.62 1.56 4.06
C ARG A 117 12.03 1.60 4.64
N ASP A 118 13.01 1.45 3.76
CA ASP A 118 14.43 1.60 4.07
C ASP A 118 15.13 2.38 2.95
N ALA A 119 15.68 3.55 3.30
CA ALA A 119 16.43 4.40 2.37
C ALA A 119 17.83 3.85 2.08
N LYS A 120 18.43 3.12 3.04
CA LYS A 120 19.76 2.49 2.89
C LYS A 120 19.66 1.18 2.12
N SER A 121 18.54 0.49 2.21
CA SER A 121 18.22 -0.73 1.47
C SER A 121 16.90 -0.60 0.69
N PRO A 122 16.88 0.11 -0.46
CA PRO A 122 15.66 0.33 -1.24
C PRO A 122 14.95 -0.96 -1.66
N GLU A 123 15.70 -2.06 -1.79
CA GLU A 123 15.18 -3.39 -2.08
C GLU A 123 14.14 -3.84 -1.04
N VAL A 124 14.34 -3.52 0.24
CA VAL A 124 13.36 -3.81 1.30
C VAL A 124 12.03 -3.16 0.97
N THR A 125 12.04 -1.85 0.69
CA THR A 125 10.84 -1.09 0.31
C THR A 125 10.13 -1.72 -0.89
N LEU A 126 10.89 -2.11 -1.93
CA LEU A 126 10.33 -2.72 -3.14
C LEU A 126 9.76 -4.11 -2.90
N ARG A 127 10.39 -4.93 -2.05
CA ARG A 127 9.89 -6.26 -1.67
C ARG A 127 8.56 -6.18 -0.93
N PHE A 128 8.42 -5.22 -0.02
CA PHE A 128 7.14 -5.00 0.67
C PHE A 128 6.07 -4.45 -0.27
N LEU A 129 6.41 -3.58 -1.22
CA LEU A 129 5.45 -3.13 -2.23
C LEU A 129 5.00 -4.29 -3.14
N ALA A 130 5.91 -5.20 -3.51
CA ALA A 130 5.59 -6.41 -4.26
C ALA A 130 4.71 -7.38 -3.44
N GLY A 131 5.01 -7.57 -2.15
CA GLY A 131 4.18 -8.35 -1.23
C GLY A 131 2.78 -7.76 -1.08
N PHE A 132 2.66 -6.44 -0.95
CA PHE A 132 1.36 -5.77 -0.96
C PHE A 132 0.58 -6.02 -2.26
N ARG A 133 1.24 -5.91 -3.41
CA ARG A 133 0.63 -6.23 -4.72
C ARG A 133 0.15 -7.69 -4.78
N ASN A 134 0.88 -8.64 -4.19
CA ASN A 134 0.47 -10.04 -4.08
C ASN A 134 -0.82 -10.20 -3.28
N LEU A 135 -0.93 -9.49 -2.14
CA LEU A 135 -2.16 -9.46 -1.35
C LEU A 135 -3.34 -8.86 -2.12
N CYS A 136 -3.11 -7.80 -2.91
CA CYS A 136 -4.13 -7.21 -3.79
C CYS A 136 -4.66 -8.21 -4.81
N GLU A 137 -3.78 -8.89 -5.55
CA GLU A 137 -4.15 -9.88 -6.56
C GLU A 137 -4.93 -11.06 -5.98
N ARG A 138 -4.65 -11.42 -4.73
CA ARG A 138 -5.35 -12.51 -4.02
C ARG A 138 -6.67 -12.10 -3.37
N GLY A 139 -7.10 -10.84 -3.51
CA GLY A 139 -8.35 -10.34 -2.92
C GLY A 139 -8.29 -10.20 -1.39
N LEU A 140 -7.08 -10.16 -0.82
CA LEU A 140 -6.87 -9.95 0.60
C LEU A 140 -6.89 -8.47 0.99
N ILE A 141 -6.78 -7.59 -0.01
CA ILE A 141 -6.82 -6.13 0.16
C ILE A 141 -8.01 -5.55 -0.60
N LEU A 142 -8.66 -4.56 0.00
CA LEU A 142 -9.66 -3.71 -0.62
C LEU A 142 -9.06 -2.32 -0.84
N HIS A 143 -9.30 -1.73 -2.00
CA HIS A 143 -9.05 -0.31 -2.24
C HIS A 143 -10.31 0.48 -1.92
N HIS A 144 -10.16 1.60 -1.22
CA HIS A 144 -11.28 2.47 -0.85
C HIS A 144 -11.27 3.76 -1.64
N ILE A 145 -10.22 4.55 -1.44
CA ILE A 145 -10.10 5.89 -2.00
C ILE A 145 -8.62 6.30 -2.01
N PHE A 146 -8.19 6.99 -3.07
CA PHE A 146 -6.81 7.46 -3.23
C PHE A 146 -5.76 6.39 -2.89
N ARG A 147 -5.07 6.58 -1.76
CA ARG A 147 -3.96 5.76 -1.26
C ARG A 147 -4.37 4.82 -0.12
N ASP A 148 -5.65 4.81 0.22
CA ASP A 148 -6.19 4.13 1.38
C ASP A 148 -6.77 2.77 0.99
N PHE A 149 -6.27 1.76 1.68
CA PHE A 149 -6.60 0.36 1.50
C PHE A 149 -6.97 -0.26 2.84
N SER A 150 -7.64 -1.41 2.79
CA SER A 150 -7.85 -2.21 3.98
C SER A 150 -7.70 -3.70 3.74
N LEU A 151 -7.58 -4.47 4.83
CA LEU A 151 -7.82 -5.90 4.78
C LEU A 151 -9.26 -6.20 4.35
N SER A 152 -9.44 -7.28 3.59
CA SER A 152 -10.75 -7.89 3.36
C SER A 152 -11.19 -8.72 4.58
N PRO A 153 -12.48 -9.09 4.71
CA PRO A 153 -12.94 -9.91 5.83
C PRO A 153 -12.17 -11.23 5.98
N HIS A 154 -11.87 -11.89 4.85
CA HIS A 154 -11.09 -13.13 4.86
C HIS A 154 -9.62 -12.91 5.25
N ALA A 155 -9.04 -11.78 4.85
CA ALA A 155 -7.68 -11.44 5.23
C ALA A 155 -7.51 -11.24 6.73
N PHE A 156 -8.54 -10.73 7.44
CA PHE A 156 -8.53 -10.70 8.91
C PHE A 156 -8.45 -12.09 9.54
N GLU A 157 -9.15 -13.07 8.96
CA GLU A 157 -9.10 -14.46 9.44
C GLU A 157 -7.71 -15.03 9.27
N ILE A 158 -7.11 -14.89 8.08
CA ILE A 158 -5.74 -15.33 7.80
C ILE A 158 -4.74 -14.62 8.73
N ALA A 159 -4.83 -13.30 8.85
CA ALA A 159 -3.90 -12.49 9.63
C ALA A 159 -3.82 -12.93 11.11
N ARG A 160 -4.94 -13.36 11.69
CA ARG A 160 -5.00 -13.87 13.07
C ARG A 160 -4.30 -15.23 13.26
N THR A 161 -4.08 -15.98 12.19
CA THR A 161 -3.37 -17.27 12.24
C THR A 161 -1.86 -17.13 12.16
N ILE A 162 -1.35 -15.95 11.78
CA ILE A 162 0.08 -15.73 11.56
C ILE A 162 0.80 -15.61 12.90
N SER A 163 1.81 -16.45 13.10
CA SER A 163 2.71 -16.39 14.25
C SER A 163 3.62 -15.17 14.17
N LYS A 164 3.71 -14.41 15.27
CA LYS A 164 4.62 -13.26 15.37
C LYS A 164 6.06 -13.67 15.09
N THR A 165 6.49 -14.80 15.65
CA THR A 165 7.87 -15.29 15.55
C THR A 165 8.29 -15.50 14.11
N ASP A 166 7.37 -15.97 13.28
CA ASP A 166 7.66 -16.34 11.88
C ASP A 166 7.88 -15.11 11.01
N VAL A 167 7.27 -13.98 11.37
CA VAL A 167 7.36 -12.72 10.63
C VAL A 167 8.22 -11.66 11.32
N GLN A 168 8.75 -11.94 12.52
CA GLN A 168 9.42 -10.92 13.34
C GLN A 168 10.57 -10.24 12.61
N VAL A 169 11.42 -11.01 11.91
CA VAL A 169 12.55 -10.46 11.15
C VAL A 169 12.11 -9.47 10.06
N TYR A 170 10.91 -9.63 9.51
CA TYR A 170 10.33 -8.74 8.50
C TYR A 170 9.65 -7.54 9.16
N LEU A 171 9.02 -7.72 10.31
CA LEU A 171 8.48 -6.61 11.11
C LEU A 171 9.59 -5.66 11.59
N ASP A 172 10.77 -6.20 11.94
CA ASP A 172 11.93 -5.43 12.36
C ASP A 172 12.52 -4.55 11.23
N MET A 173 12.13 -4.80 9.98
CA MET A 173 12.49 -3.95 8.83
C MET A 173 11.59 -2.70 8.73
N ALA A 174 10.50 -2.65 9.48
CA ALA A 174 9.60 -1.51 9.48
C ALA A 174 10.14 -0.38 10.37
N THR A 175 9.90 0.86 9.95
CA THR A 175 10.15 2.04 10.78
C THR A 175 8.83 2.49 11.40
N GLU A 176 8.82 2.73 12.72
CA GLU A 176 7.63 3.22 13.43
C GLU A 176 7.48 4.74 13.32
N PHE A 177 6.24 5.18 13.16
CA PHE A 177 5.77 6.56 13.10
C PHE A 177 4.57 6.68 14.06
N GLY A 178 4.79 7.35 15.19
CA GLY A 178 3.76 7.76 16.14
C GLY A 178 4.14 9.15 16.65
N LEU A 179 3.15 9.95 17.07
CA LEU A 179 3.31 11.35 17.48
C LEU A 179 4.46 11.52 18.50
N HIS A 180 5.65 11.81 18.00
CA HIS A 180 6.63 12.59 18.72
C HIS A 180 6.55 13.98 18.12
N ASP A 181 6.15 14.92 18.97
CA ASP A 181 5.95 16.35 18.74
C ASP A 181 6.77 16.97 17.59
#